data_AF-A0A5B7ZX11-F1
#
_entry.id   AF-A0A5B7ZX11-F1
#
_cell.length_a   1.000
_cell.length_b   1.000
_cell.length_c   1.000
_cell.angle_alpha   90.00
_cell.angle_beta   90.00
_cell.angle_gamma   90.00
#
_symmetry.space_group_name_H-M   'P 1'
#
loop_
_entity.id
_entity.type
_entity.pdbx_description
1 polymer ?
#
loop_
_entity_poly.entity_id
_entity_poly.type
_entity_poly.pdbx_seq_one_letter_code
_entity_poly.pdbx_strand_id
1 'polypeptide(L)' 'MTSIKKFTVGDSVVLKQQEDAVFEVVATKSQAHTSPEGDAVSVPPGYDYVLRPFDPAAHSAPYAYAKADEIDVAM' A
#
# COMPACT_ATOMS: atom_id res chain seq x y z
N MET A 1 -14.49 14.48 14.10
CA MET A 1 -13.10 14.46 13.59
C MET A 1 -12.86 13.07 13.05
N THR A 2 -12.88 12.88 11.73
CA THR A 2 -12.68 11.56 11.14
C THR A 2 -11.19 11.24 11.20
N SER A 3 -10.78 10.38 12.14
CA SER A 3 -9.42 9.89 12.22
C SER A 3 -9.12 9.09 10.96
N ILE A 4 -8.34 9.66 10.04
CA ILE A 4 -7.81 8.94 8.89
C ILE A 4 -6.85 7.90 9.45
N LYS A 5 -7.19 6.62 9.32
CA LYS A 5 -6.34 5.50 9.71
C LYS A 5 -5.02 5.67 8.95
N LYS A 6 -3.92 5.93 9.68
CA LYS A 6 -2.59 6.08 9.08
C LYS A 6 -1.96 4.70 9.06
N PHE A 7 -1.69 4.19 7.86
CA PHE A 7 -0.99 2.93 7.67
C PHE A 7 0.52 3.19 7.58
N THR A 8 1.31 2.24 8.03
CA THR A 8 2.77 2.28 8.02
C THR A 8 3.33 1.27 7.02
N VAL A 9 4.58 1.44 6.63
CA VAL A 9 5.23 0.48 5.73
C VAL A 9 5.35 -0.88 6.42
N GLY A 10 4.96 -1.95 5.74
CA GLY A 10 4.84 -3.30 6.26
C GLY A 10 3.44 -3.66 6.77
N ASP A 11 2.51 -2.71 6.86
CA ASP A 11 1.12 -3.02 7.20
C ASP A 11 0.44 -3.82 6.09
N SER A 12 -0.36 -4.80 6.49
CA SER A 12 -1.25 -5.53 5.59
C SER A 12 -2.60 -4.84 5.48
N VAL A 13 -3.00 -4.50 4.26
CA VAL A 13 -4.21 -3.76 3.93
C VAL A 13 -4.96 -4.45 2.81
N VAL A 14 -6.25 -4.21 2.72
CA VAL A 14 -7.08 -4.60 1.58
C VAL A 14 -7.56 -3.36 0.87
N LEU A 15 -7.68 -3.43 -0.46
CA LEU A 15 -8.36 -2.38 -1.20
C LEU A 15 -9.87 -2.60 -1.08
N LYS A 16 -10.64 -1.55 -0.78
CA LYS A 16 -12.11 -1.64 -0.74
C LYS A 16 -12.72 -2.10 -2.07
N GLN A 17 -12.02 -1.85 -3.18
CA GLN A 17 -12.43 -2.33 -4.50
C GLN A 17 -12.01 -3.79 -4.77
N GLN A 18 -11.11 -4.35 -3.95
CA GLN A 18 -10.56 -5.69 -4.08
C GLN A 18 -10.39 -6.32 -2.68
N GLU A 19 -11.50 -6.59 -2.00
CA GLU A 19 -11.50 -7.15 -0.63
C GLU A 19 -10.92 -8.57 -0.57
N ASP A 20 -10.84 -9.27 -1.71
CA ASP A 20 -10.28 -10.62 -1.84
C ASP A 20 -8.73 -10.62 -1.90
N ALA A 21 -8.12 -9.45 -2.15
CA ALA A 21 -6.68 -9.32 -2.31
C ALA A 21 -6.04 -8.55 -1.14
N VAL A 22 -5.10 -9.20 -0.46
CA VAL A 22 -4.30 -8.58 0.59
C VAL A 22 -3.05 -7.96 -0.03
N PHE A 23 -2.77 -6.72 0.36
CA PHE A 23 -1.62 -5.96 -0.06
C PHE A 23 -0.78 -5.54 1.15
N GLU A 24 0.52 -5.42 0.97
CA GLU A 24 1.44 -4.83 1.91
C GLU A 24 1.74 -3.39 1.52
N VAL A 25 1.68 -2.46 2.48
CA VAL A 25 2.10 -1.07 2.27
C VAL A 25 3.62 -1.05 2.13
N VAL A 26 4.13 -0.65 0.98
CA VAL A 26 5.57 -0.54 0.73
C VAL A 26 6.08 0.90 0.81
N ALA A 27 5.23 1.89 0.54
CA ALA A 27 5.61 3.30 0.68
C ALA A 27 4.41 4.17 1.05
N THR A 28 4.68 5.31 1.68
CA THR A 28 3.65 6.29 2.06
C THR A 28 4.05 7.68 1.54
N LYS A 29 3.08 8.55 1.27
CA LYS A 29 3.39 9.91 0.76
C LYS A 29 4.26 10.73 1.71
N SER A 30 4.26 10.38 3.00
CA SER A 30 5.00 11.09 4.04
C SER A 30 6.39 10.50 4.28
N GLN A 31 6.69 9.34 3.72
CA GLN A 31 7.95 8.64 3.94
C GLN A 31 8.40 7.96 2.65
N ALA A 32 9.47 8.49 2.05
CA ALA A 32 10.17 7.80 0.98
C ALA A 32 10.68 6.46 1.52
N HIS A 33 10.33 5.36 0.83
CA HIS A 33 10.76 4.03 1.22
C HIS A 33 11.58 3.41 0.10
N THR A 34 12.62 2.69 0.51
CA THR A 34 13.39 1.85 -0.41
C THR A 34 12.80 0.45 -0.31
N SER A 35 12.22 -0.05 -1.40
CA SER A 35 11.72 -1.43 -1.46
C SER A 35 12.79 -2.41 -0.98
N PRO A 36 12.40 -3.59 -0.47
CA PRO A 36 13.35 -4.63 -0.08
C PRO A 36 14.27 -5.09 -1.24
N GLU A 37 13.88 -4.82 -2.48
CA GLU A 37 14.69 -5.07 -3.70
C GLU A 37 15.77 -4.00 -3.93
N GLY A 38 15.80 -2.93 -3.13
CA GLY A 38 16.75 -1.81 -3.25
C GLY A 38 16.26 -0.65 -4.11
N ASP A 39 15.09 -0.78 -4.74
CA ASP A 39 14.49 0.28 -5.56
C ASP A 39 13.87 1.39 -4.71
N ALA A 40 14.12 2.65 -5.08
CA ALA A 40 13.47 3.79 -4.46
C ALA A 40 12.01 3.86 -4.92
N VAL A 41 11.06 3.60 -4.00
CA VAL A 41 9.63 3.68 -4.30
C VAL A 41 9.09 5.02 -3.84
N SER A 42 8.57 5.77 -4.80
CA SER A 42 7.93 7.06 -4.56
C SER A 42 6.43 6.97 -4.81
N VAL A 43 5.65 7.59 -3.92
CA VAL A 43 4.20 7.66 -4.09
C VAL A 43 3.88 8.72 -5.14
N PRO A 44 3.18 8.36 -6.24
CA PRO A 44 2.81 9.33 -7.25
C PRO A 44 1.83 10.38 -6.69
N PRO A 45 1.85 11.62 -7.23
CA PRO A 45 0.94 12.67 -6.79
C PRO A 45 -0.52 12.25 -7.03
N GLY A 46 -1.36 12.42 -6.01
CA GLY A 46 -2.77 12.01 -6.02
C GLY A 46 -3.05 10.71 -5.28
N TYR A 47 -2.02 10.00 -4.82
CA TYR A 47 -2.13 8.81 -3.97
C TYR A 47 -1.47 9.05 -2.61
N ASP A 48 -1.86 8.25 -1.62
CA ASP A 48 -1.28 8.31 -0.27
C ASP A 48 -0.34 7.13 -0.01
N TYR A 49 -0.57 5.99 -0.66
CA TYR A 49 0.14 4.73 -0.41
C TYR A 49 0.51 4.02 -1.70
N VAL A 50 1.64 3.33 -1.65
CA VAL A 50 2.05 2.33 -2.64
C VAL A 50 1.94 0.98 -1.95
N LEU A 51 1.26 0.06 -2.62
CA LEU A 51 0.91 -1.24 -2.12
C LEU A 51 1.50 -2.29 -3.06
N ARG A 52 2.03 -3.39 -2.51
CA ARG A 52 2.33 -4.59 -3.30
C ARG A 52 1.39 -5.71 -2.87
N PRO A 53 1.04 -6.66 -3.74
CA PRO A 53 0.34 -7.86 -3.29
C PRO A 53 1.16 -8.56 -2.21
N PHE A 54 0.50 -9.02 -1.14
CA PHE A 54 1.17 -9.80 -0.10
C PHE A 54 1.45 -11.24 -0.55
N ASP A 55 0.65 -11.73 -1.50
CA ASP A 55 0.81 -13.07 -2.04
C ASP A 55 2.10 -13.17 -2.89
N PRO A 56 3.02 -14.10 -2.56
CA PRO A 56 4.31 -14.21 -3.24
C PRO A 56 4.18 -14.68 -4.69
N ALA A 57 3.10 -15.36 -5.08
CA ALA A 57 2.84 -15.67 -6.49
C ALA A 57 2.34 -14.42 -7.25
N ALA A 58 1.73 -13.48 -6.55
CA ALA A 58 1.33 -12.18 -7.08
C ALA A 58 2.39 -11.08 -6.91
N HIS A 59 3.54 -11.33 -6.28
CA HIS A 59 4.63 -10.34 -6.15
C HIS A 59 5.17 -9.84 -7.50
N SER A 60 4.95 -10.58 -8.59
CA SER A 60 5.29 -10.12 -9.95
C SER A 60 4.28 -9.13 -10.54
N ALA A 61 3.14 -8.90 -9.89
CA ALA A 61 2.18 -7.91 -10.34
C ALA A 61 2.69 -6.49 -10.01
N PRO A 62 2.31 -5.49 -10.83
CA PRO A 62 2.70 -4.10 -10.60
C PRO A 62 2.18 -3.59 -9.26
N TYR A 63 2.91 -2.63 -8.69
CA TYR A 63 2.48 -1.92 -7.49
C TYR A 63 1.10 -1.31 -7.69
N ALA A 64 0.24 -1.49 -6.69
CA ALA A 64 -1.05 -0.82 -6.60
C ALA A 64 -0.88 0.53 -5.89
N TYR A 65 -1.61 1.53 -6.36
CA TYR A 65 -1.61 2.87 -5.79
C TYR A 65 -2.99 3.17 -5.24
N ALA A 66 -3.06 3.61 -3.99
CA ALA A 66 -4.33 3.84 -3.32
C ALA A 66 -4.30 5.09 -2.44
N LYS A 67 -5.47 5.73 -2.30
CA LYS A 67 -5.68 6.78 -1.30
C LYS A 67 -6.05 6.19 0.04
N ALA A 68 -5.85 6.96 1.10
CA ALA A 68 -6.18 6.54 2.46
C ALA A 68 -7.65 6.13 2.65
N ASP A 69 -8.56 6.67 1.86
CA ASP A 69 -9.99 6.35 1.93
C ASP A 69 -10.38 5.08 1.16
N GLU A 70 -9.49 4.54 0.32
CA GLU A 70 -9.70 3.36 -0.53
C GLU A 70 -9.17 2.06 0.08
N ILE A 71 -8.36 2.15 1.14
CA ILE A 71 -7.78 1.02 1.85
C ILE A 71 -8.49 0.77 3.18
N ASP A 72 -8.55 -0.50 3.56
CA ASP A 72 -8.98 -0.95 4.88
C ASP A 72 -7.92 -1.89 5.49
N VAL A 73 -8.04 -2.19 6.79
CA VAL A 73 -7.13 -3.12 7.47
C VAL A 73 -7.45 -4.54 7.03
N ALA A 74 -6.44 -5.28 6.57
CA ALA A 74 -6.55 -6.73 6.43
C ALA A 74 -6.60 -7.34 7.85
N MET A 75 -7.71 -7.99 8.18
CA MET A 75 -7.99 -8.58 9.51
C MET A 75 -7.65 -10.08 9.56
#